data_AF-A0A6L7F2T5-F1
#
_entry.id   AF-A0A6L7F2T5-F1
#
_cell.length_a   1.000
_cell.length_b   1.000
_cell.length_c   1.000
_cell.angle_alpha   90.00
_cell.angle_beta   90.00
_cell.angle_gamma   90.00
#
_symmetry.space_group_name_H-M   'P 1'
#
loop_
_entity.id
_entity.type
_entity.pdbx_description
1 polymer ?
#
loop_
_entity_poly.entity_id
_entity_poly.type
_entity_poly.pdbx_seq_one_letter_code
_entity_poly.pdbx_strand_id
1 'polypeptide(L)' 'MAVTVNHPQLGSASTETRHELGTSVIVEDGHLQVRSSENGLEHAIVAIYAPGQWASAIVDLPAAPPA' A
#
# COMPACT_ATOMS: atom_id res chain seq x y z
N MET A 1 9.85 -5.71 -1.64
CA MET A 1 9.00 -4.55 -2.03
C MET A 1 8.10 -4.29 -0.84
N ALA A 2 7.83 -3.04 -0.47
CA ALA A 2 6.93 -2.74 0.63
C ALA A 2 5.91 -1.68 0.18
N VAL A 3 4.73 -1.64 0.80
CA VAL A 3 3.75 -0.58 0.56
C VAL A 3 3.56 0.22 1.83
N THR A 4 3.76 1.54 1.76
CA THR A 4 3.49 2.46 2.87
C THR A 4 2.22 3.22 2.58
N VAL A 5 1.23 3.11 3.46
CA VAL A 5 -0.05 3.84 3.37
C VAL A 5 -0.05 4.98 4.37
N ASN A 6 -0.36 6.19 3.93
CA ASN A 6 -0.56 7.37 4.75
C ASN A 6 -2.03 7.53 5.10
N HIS A 7 -2.32 7.70 6.38
CA HIS A 7 -3.65 7.82 6.93
C HIS A 7 -3.86 9.26 7.41
N PRO A 8 -4.94 9.93 6.98
CA PRO A 8 -5.26 11.25 7.49
C PRO A 8 -5.76 11.12 8.95
N GLN A 9 -5.07 11.76 9.90
CA GLN A 9 -5.61 11.94 11.25
C GLN A 9 -6.26 13.33 11.37
N LEU A 10 -7.52 13.36 11.80
CA LEU A 10 -8.23 14.60 12.10
C LEU A 10 -7.51 15.32 13.27
N GLY A 11 -6.79 16.41 12.93
CA GLY A 11 -6.15 17.29 13.90
C GLY A 11 -4.72 16.93 14.31
N SER A 12 -4.03 16.05 13.58
CA SER A 12 -2.61 15.72 13.83
C SER A 12 -1.88 15.33 12.54
N ALA A 13 -0.55 15.15 12.65
CA ALA A 13 0.25 14.62 11.56
C ALA A 13 -0.30 13.26 11.09
N SER A 14 -0.26 13.02 9.78
CA SER A 14 -0.70 11.75 9.18
C SER A 14 0.03 10.56 9.82
N THR A 15 -0.68 9.45 10.03
CA THR A 15 -0.05 8.18 10.45
C THR A 15 0.39 7.39 9.24
N GLU A 16 1.56 6.75 9.30
CA GLU A 16 2.05 5.86 8.26
C GLU A 16 1.92 4.39 8.70
N THR A 17 1.34 3.55 7.84
CA THR A 17 1.29 2.10 8.01
C THR A 17 2.11 1.44 6.92
N ARG A 18 3.16 0.70 7.30
CA ARG A 18 4.03 -0.03 6.36
C ARG A 18 3.62 -1.50 6.27
N HIS A 19 3.36 -1.95 5.04
CA HIS A 19 3.07 -3.33 4.67
C HIS A 19 4.29 -3.94 3.99
N GLU A 20 5.08 -4.73 4.72
CA GLU A 20 6.29 -5.36 4.20
C GLU A 20 5.99 -6.45 3.16
N LEU A 21 4.78 -7.02 3.21
CA LEU A 21 4.29 -7.97 2.22
C LEU A 21 3.59 -7.28 1.04
N GLY A 22 3.28 -5.99 1.16
CA GLY A 22 2.64 -5.23 0.10
C GLY A 22 3.58 -5.05 -1.08
N THR A 23 3.18 -5.55 -2.24
CA THR A 23 3.92 -5.41 -3.50
C THR A 23 3.23 -4.48 -4.49
N SER A 24 1.91 -4.32 -4.37
CA SER A 24 1.10 -3.52 -5.27
C SER A 24 -0.08 -2.89 -4.53
N VAL A 25 -0.64 -1.84 -5.14
CA VAL A 25 -1.84 -1.17 -4.67
C VAL A 25 -2.86 -1.07 -5.79
N ILE A 26 -4.13 -1.29 -5.48
CA ILE A 26 -5.25 -1.13 -6.39
C ILE A 26 -6.26 -0.20 -5.74
N VAL A 27 -6.78 0.74 -6.51
CA VAL A 27 -7.84 1.66 -6.06
C VAL A 27 -9.11 1.35 -6.84
N GLU A 28 -10.12 0.83 -6.16
CA GLU A 28 -11.43 0.52 -6.72
C GLU A 28 -12.53 1.11 -5.82
N ASP A 29 -13.48 1.84 -6.40
CA ASP A 29 -14.58 2.48 -5.66
C ASP A 29 -14.09 3.35 -4.47
N GLY A 30 -12.94 4.01 -4.63
CA GLY A 30 -12.29 4.81 -3.57
C GLY A 30 -11.66 3.99 -2.43
N HIS A 31 -11.75 2.67 -2.47
CA HIS A 31 -11.07 1.77 -1.55
C HIS A 31 -9.66 1.51 -2.05
N LEU A 32 -8.67 1.60 -1.16
CA LEU A 32 -7.30 1.21 -1.46
C LEU A 32 -7.06 -0.21 -0.96
N GLN A 33 -6.72 -1.11 -1.87
CA GLN A 33 -6.36 -2.49 -1.60
C GLN A 33 -4.85 -2.64 -1.74
N VAL A 34 -4.18 -3.06 -0.67
CA VAL A 34 -2.77 -3.46 -0.68
C VAL A 34 -2.72 -4.96 -0.96
N ARG A 35 -1.98 -5.36 -2.00
CA ARG A 35 -1.85 -6.75 -2.41
C ARG A 35 -0.41 -7.22 -2.30
N SER A 36 -0.24 -8.48 -1.93
CA SER A 36 1.04 -9.18 -1.96
C SER A 36 1.13 -10.10 -3.16
N SER A 37 2.35 -10.21 -3.70
CA SER A 37 2.71 -11.18 -4.71
C SER A 37 3.75 -12.11 -4.09
N GLU A 38 3.41 -13.38 -3.94
CA GLU A 38 4.35 -14.40 -3.48
C GLU A 38 4.65 -15.32 -4.67
N ASN A 39 5.93 -15.52 -4.98
CA ASN A 39 6.38 -16.45 -6.03
C ASN A 39 5.75 -16.24 -7.42
N GLY A 40 5.47 -14.99 -7.80
CA GLY A 40 4.89 -14.67 -9.11
C GLY A 40 3.39 -15.01 -9.23
N LEU A 41 2.73 -15.36 -8.12
CA LEU A 41 1.29 -15.55 -8.03
C LEU A 41 0.68 -14.39 -7.21
N GLU A 42 -0.19 -13.60 -7.85
CA GLU A 42 -0.88 -12.45 -7.26
C GLU A 42 -2.10 -12.88 -6.44
N HIS A 43 -1.98 -13.25 -5.16
CA HIS A 43 -3.15 -13.85 -4.52
C HIS A 43 -3.36 -13.62 -3.02
N ALA A 44 -2.89 -12.52 -2.42
CA ALA A 44 -3.45 -12.11 -1.13
C ALA A 44 -3.64 -10.60 -1.00
N ILE A 45 -4.83 -10.23 -0.54
CA ILE A 45 -5.10 -8.88 -0.04
C ILE A 45 -4.48 -8.80 1.35
N VAL A 46 -3.49 -7.92 1.51
CA VAL A 46 -2.81 -7.67 2.78
C VAL A 46 -3.64 -6.72 3.63
N ALA A 47 -4.21 -5.68 3.01
CA ALA A 47 -5.03 -4.69 3.69
C ALA A 47 -6.02 -4.04 2.72
N ILE A 48 -7.15 -3.58 3.27
CA ILE A 48 -8.15 -2.78 2.56
C ILE A 48 -8.43 -1.54 3.40
N TYR A 49 -8.43 -0.38 2.75
CA TYR A 49 -8.72 0.92 3.35
C TYR A 49 -9.95 1.52 2.68
N ALA A 50 -10.96 1.87 3.47
CA ALA A 50 -12.16 2.55 2.97
C ALA A 50 -11.85 4.01 2.58
N PRO A 51 -12.70 4.62 1.72
CA PRO A 51 -12.60 6.04 1.42
C PRO A 51 -12.53 6.89 2.70
N GLY A 52 -11.53 7.77 2.78
CA GLY A 52 -11.28 8.61 3.95
C GLY A 52 -10.41 7.99 5.06
N GLN A 53 -10.12 6.68 5.00
CA GLN A 53 -9.14 6.04 5.90
C GLN A 53 -7.69 6.17 5.41
N TRP A 54 -7.50 6.55 4.16
CA TRP A 54 -6.20 6.71 3.52
C TRP A 54 -6.13 8.04 2.75
N ALA A 55 -4.93 8.59 2.63
CA ALA A 55 -4.64 9.84 1.92
C ALA A 55 -3.68 9.61 0.75
N SER A 56 -2.69 8.74 0.92
CA SER A 56 -1.78 8.33 -0.14
C SER A 56 -1.20 6.95 0.16
N ALA A 57 -0.69 6.28 -0.88
CA ALA A 57 0.08 5.05 -0.72
C ALA A 57 1.31 5.09 -1.62
N ILE A 58 2.42 4.58 -1.12
CA ILE A 58 3.73 4.56 -1.78
C ILE A 58 4.15 3.09 -1.90
N VAL A 59 4.48 2.67 -3.13
CA VAL A 59 5.04 1.34 -3.39
C VAL A 59 6.56 1.46 -3.48
N ASP A 60 7.26 0.91 -2.49
CA ASP A 60 8.71 0.79 -2.44
C ASP A 60 9.15 -0.34 -3.38
N LEU A 61 9.48 0.05 -4.61
CA LEU A 61 10.07 -0.85 -5.59
C LEU A 61 11.55 -1.08 -5.25
N PRO A 62 12.06 -2.31 -5.38
CA PRO A 62 13.47 -2.57 -5.21
C PRO A 62 14.19 -1.79 -6.31
N ALA A 63 15.27 -1.10 -5.94
CA ALA A 63 16.07 -0.35 -6.90
C ALA A 63 16.39 -1.27 -8.10
N ALA A 64 16.00 -0.85 -9.30
CA ALA A 64 16.35 -1.57 -10.50
C ALA A 64 17.89 -1.68 -10.53
N PRO A 65 18.46 -2.88 -10.78
CA PRO A 65 19.91 -3.01 -10.87
C PRO A 65 20.42 -2.06 -11.97
N PRO A 66 21.59 -1.42 -11.76
CA PRO A 66 22.18 -0.59 -12.80
C PRO A 66 22.42 -1.44 -14.06
N ALA A 67 22.05 -0.88 -15.22
CA ALA A 67 22.18 -1.48 -16.54
C ALA A 67 23.64 -1.59 -17.01
#